data_AF-A0AAW7IYD6-F1
#
_entry.id   AF-A0AAW7IYD6-F1
#
_cell.length_a   1.000
_cell.length_b   1.000
_cell.length_c   1.000
_cell.angle_alpha   90.00
_cell.angle_beta   90.00
_cell.angle_gamma   90.00
#
_symmetry.space_group_name_H-M   'P 1'
#
loop_
_entity.id
_entity.type
_entity.pdbx_description
1 polymer ?
#
loop_
_entity_poly.entity_id
_entity_poly.type
_entity_poly.pdbx_seq_one_letter_code
_entity_poly.pdbx_strand_id
1 'polypeptide(L)'
;MSSSMTIKGFEEIEAKLREKFSETRVKKIESDALKAAADEAVVDLKSTLSQFANSGDTVAGVVRGNVSRTSGFPVIKIGNNGKHWRLVHLENNGFVRNGKSYRYKSFG
;
A
#
# COMPACT_ATOMS: atom_id res chain seq x y z
N MET A 1 47.28 -16.75 38.13
CA MET A 1 46.53 -17.80 37.42
C MET A 1 45.41 -17.12 36.64
N SER A 2 45.52 -17.03 35.31
CA SER A 2 44.45 -16.49 34.45
C SER A 2 43.51 -17.63 34.09
N SER A 3 42.31 -17.65 34.67
CA SER A 3 41.28 -18.63 34.31
C SER A 3 40.74 -18.34 32.91
N SER A 4 41.02 -19.20 31.94
CA SER A 4 40.40 -19.12 30.60
C SER A 4 39.05 -19.84 30.61
N MET A 5 37.97 -19.11 30.34
CA MET A 5 36.64 -19.67 30.17
C MET A 5 36.37 -19.92 28.68
N THR A 6 36.24 -21.18 28.29
CA THR A 6 35.90 -21.55 26.90
C THR A 6 34.39 -21.62 26.73
N ILE A 7 33.81 -20.60 26.10
CA ILE A 7 32.38 -20.57 25.77
C ILE A 7 32.16 -21.45 24.52
N LYS A 8 31.41 -22.55 24.67
CA LYS A 8 31.00 -23.42 23.55
C LYS A 8 29.60 -23.00 23.07
N GLY A 9 29.39 -22.98 21.75
CA GLY A 9 28.08 -22.68 21.14
C GLY A 9 27.81 -21.21 20.80
N PHE A 10 28.76 -20.31 21.05
CA PHE A 10 28.61 -18.89 20.68
C PHE A 10 28.45 -18.71 19.16
N GLU A 11 29.24 -19.41 18.35
CA GLU A 11 29.13 -19.35 16.89
C GLU A 11 27.78 -19.89 16.37
N GLU A 12 27.21 -20.90 17.05
CA GLU A 12 25.91 -21.44 16.67
C GLU A 12 24.77 -20.44 16.97
N ILE A 13 24.89 -19.69 18.07
CA ILE A 13 23.97 -18.59 18.40
C ILE A 13 24.12 -17.46 17.38
N GLU A 14 25.36 -17.09 17.04
CA GLU A 14 25.63 -16.04 16.06
C GLU A 14 25.07 -16.41 14.67
N ALA A 15 25.26 -17.67 14.24
CA ALA A 15 24.71 -18.18 12.99
C ALA A 15 23.18 -18.14 12.98
N LYS A 16 22.52 -18.59 14.06
CA LYS A 16 21.05 -18.53 14.19
C LYS A 16 20.52 -17.10 14.21
N LEU A 17 21.24 -16.17 14.82
CA LEU A 17 20.88 -14.75 14.82
C LEU A 17 21.02 -14.15 13.42
N ARG A 18 22.13 -14.42 12.72
CA ARG A 18 22.35 -13.98 11.33
C ARG A 18 21.30 -14.55 10.38
N GLU A 19 20.88 -15.80 10.58
CA GLU A 19 19.83 -16.42 9.79
C GLU A 19 18.47 -15.74 10.05
N LYS A 20 18.08 -15.60 11.32
CA LYS A 20 16.79 -15.01 11.71
C LYS A 20 16.67 -13.53 11.33
N PHE A 21 17.75 -12.77 11.49
CA PHE A 21 17.78 -11.32 11.28
C PHE A 21 18.58 -10.93 10.03
N SER A 22 18.75 -11.85 9.08
CA SER A 22 19.34 -11.51 7.80
C SER A 22 18.56 -10.37 7.15
N GLU A 23 19.28 -9.44 6.53
CA GLU A 23 18.69 -8.27 5.88
C GLU A 23 17.61 -8.67 4.86
N THR A 24 17.85 -9.74 4.10
CA THR A 24 16.88 -10.31 3.16
C THR A 24 15.59 -10.76 3.84
N ARG A 25 15.69 -11.39 5.01
CA ARG A 25 14.51 -11.88 5.75
C ARG A 25 13.72 -10.73 6.34
N VAL A 26 14.39 -9.73 6.91
CA VAL A 26 13.74 -8.50 7.39
C VAL A 26 13.02 -7.79 6.24
N LYS A 27 13.70 -7.58 5.10
CA LYS A 27 13.11 -6.98 3.89
C LYS A 27 11.88 -7.73 3.39
N LYS A 28 11.91 -9.06 3.47
CA LYS A 28 10.77 -9.90 3.07
C LYS A 28 9.59 -9.69 4.03
N ILE A 29 9.82 -9.76 5.34
CA ILE A 29 8.78 -9.54 6.36
C ILE A 29 8.16 -8.15 6.20
N GLU A 30 8.97 -7.10 6.04
CA GLU A 30 8.49 -5.74 5.78
C GLU A 30 7.61 -5.68 4.53
N SER A 31 8.05 -6.33 3.44
CA SER A 31 7.32 -6.33 2.18
C SER A 31 5.99 -7.07 2.29
N ASP A 32 5.96 -8.19 3.00
CA ASP A 32 4.76 -8.99 3.17
C ASP A 32 3.74 -8.27 4.09
N ALA A 33 4.21 -7.62 5.16
CA ALA A 33 3.38 -6.78 6.02
C ALA A 33 2.78 -5.59 5.26
N LEU A 34 3.58 -4.90 4.43
CA LEU A 34 3.09 -3.79 3.60
C LEU A 34 2.06 -4.22 2.56
N LYS A 35 2.23 -5.40 1.96
CA LYS A 35 1.24 -5.94 1.01
C LYS A 35 -0.10 -6.21 1.70
N ALA A 36 -0.08 -6.84 2.88
CA ALA A 36 -1.29 -7.11 3.65
C ALA A 36 -2.02 -5.80 4.02
N ALA A 37 -1.29 -4.81 4.56
CA ALA A 37 -1.86 -3.51 4.89
C ALA A 37 -2.42 -2.78 3.65
N ALA A 38 -1.75 -2.89 2.50
CA ALA A 38 -2.24 -2.30 1.26
C ALA A 38 -3.46 -3.03 0.69
N ASP A 39 -3.56 -4.35 0.86
CA ASP A 39 -4.74 -5.12 0.45
C ASP A 39 -5.97 -4.70 1.27
N GLU A 40 -5.82 -4.48 2.58
CA GLU A 40 -6.86 -3.90 3.44
C GLU A 40 -7.24 -2.48 2.99
N ALA A 41 -6.25 -1.61 2.79
CA ALA A 41 -6.50 -0.24 2.34
C ALA A 41 -7.19 -0.16 0.97
N VAL A 42 -6.93 -1.12 0.06
CA VAL A 42 -7.66 -1.23 -1.21
C VAL A 42 -9.13 -1.56 -0.98
N VAL A 43 -9.45 -2.46 -0.04
CA VAL A 43 -10.83 -2.80 0.31
C VAL A 43 -11.55 -1.59 0.91
N ASP A 44 -10.93 -0.89 1.86
CA ASP A 44 -11.49 0.30 2.50
C ASP A 44 -11.73 1.43 1.51
N LEU A 45 -10.76 1.67 0.61
CA LEU A 45 -10.88 2.67 -0.44
C LEU A 45 -12.00 2.30 -1.42
N LYS A 46 -12.14 1.03 -1.80
CA LYS A 46 -13.26 0.55 -2.63
C LYS A 46 -14.60 0.77 -1.94
N SER A 47 -14.71 0.45 -0.64
CA SER A 47 -15.92 0.68 0.16
C SER A 47 -16.31 2.15 0.16
N THR A 48 -15.34 3.05 0.42
CA THR A 48 -15.55 4.50 0.41
C THR A 48 -15.99 5.00 -0.98
N LEU A 49 -15.29 4.57 -2.04
CA LEU A 49 -15.60 4.99 -3.41
C LEU A 49 -16.93 4.44 -3.93
N SER A 50 -17.44 3.36 -3.34
CA SER A 50 -18.74 2.77 -3.72
C SER A 50 -19.90 3.72 -3.49
N GLN A 51 -19.77 4.64 -2.53
CA GLN A 51 -20.78 5.69 -2.27
C GLN A 51 -20.90 6.69 -3.42
N PHE A 52 -19.83 6.85 -4.21
CA PHE A 52 -19.74 7.75 -5.36
C PHE A 52 -19.83 7.00 -6.69
N ALA A 53 -20.06 5.69 -6.66
CA ALA A 53 -20.02 4.86 -7.85
C ALA A 53 -21.24 5.12 -8.75
N ASN A 54 -20.96 5.48 -10.01
CA ASN A 54 -21.96 5.49 -11.07
C ASN A 54 -21.91 4.18 -11.88
N SER A 55 -20.84 3.97 -12.67
CA SER A 55 -20.61 2.71 -13.39
C SER A 55 -19.80 1.66 -12.59
N GLY A 56 -19.20 2.07 -11.47
CA GLY A 56 -18.30 1.22 -10.68
C GLY A 56 -16.87 1.10 -11.24
N ASP A 57 -16.56 1.66 -12.42
CA ASP A 57 -15.22 1.55 -13.03
C ASP A 57 -14.10 2.09 -12.13
N THR A 58 -14.37 3.18 -11.41
CA THR A 58 -13.41 3.77 -10.46
C THR A 58 -13.19 2.85 -9.27
N VAL A 59 -14.25 2.19 -8.77
CA VAL A 59 -14.16 1.25 -7.64
C VAL A 59 -13.40 -0.01 -8.06
N ALA A 60 -13.78 -0.62 -9.18
CA ALA A 60 -13.14 -1.82 -9.71
C ALA A 60 -11.66 -1.58 -10.05
N GLY A 61 -11.34 -0.38 -10.52
CA GLY A 61 -9.99 0.01 -10.90
C GLY A 61 -9.01 0.20 -9.75
N VAL A 62 -9.46 0.31 -8.49
CA VAL A 62 -8.55 0.49 -7.34
C VAL A 62 -7.66 -0.74 -7.19
N VAL A 63 -6.34 -0.51 -7.24
CA VAL A 63 -5.32 -1.54 -7.15
C VAL A 63 -4.14 -1.03 -6.33
N ARG A 64 -3.43 -1.95 -5.67
CA ARG A 64 -2.11 -1.64 -5.10
C ARG A 64 -1.00 -2.00 -6.08
N GLY A 65 0.10 -1.25 -6.02
CA GLY A 65 1.32 -1.56 -6.74
C GLY A 65 2.16 -2.65 -6.06
N ASN A 66 3.40 -2.77 -6.51
CA ASN A 66 4.42 -3.57 -5.84
C ASN A 66 5.12 -2.74 -4.75
N VAL A 67 5.74 -3.43 -3.79
CA VAL A 67 6.61 -2.79 -2.81
C VAL A 67 7.84 -2.25 -3.54
N SER A 68 8.12 -0.97 -3.34
CA SER A 68 9.29 -0.26 -3.85
C SER A 68 10.04 0.35 -2.67
N ARG A 69 11.26 0.86 -2.87
CA ARG A 69 11.95 1.64 -1.85
C ARG A 69 12.11 3.08 -2.29
N THR A 70 11.73 4.00 -1.43
CA THR A 70 11.92 5.44 -1.62
C THR A 70 12.61 5.98 -0.37
N SER A 71 13.74 6.66 -0.55
CA SER A 71 14.54 7.21 0.56
C SER A 71 14.90 6.19 1.64
N GLY A 72 15.16 4.93 1.24
CA GLY A 72 15.52 3.83 2.14
C GLY A 72 14.33 3.09 2.76
N PHE A 73 13.12 3.65 2.73
CA PHE A 73 11.93 3.04 3.31
C PHE A 73 11.14 2.21 2.29
N PRO A 74 10.60 1.05 2.69
CA PRO A 74 9.69 0.30 1.84
C PRO A 74 8.34 1.02 1.75
N VAL A 75 7.88 1.24 0.52
CA VAL A 75 6.66 1.99 0.20
C VAL A 75 5.86 1.21 -0.82
N ILE A 76 4.54 1.16 -0.61
CA ILE A 76 3.59 0.61 -1.56
C ILE A 76 2.57 1.70 -1.91
N LYS A 77 2.34 1.88 -3.21
CA LYS A 77 1.41 2.91 -3.71
C LYS A 77 0.07 2.27 -4.01
N ILE A 78 -1.00 2.94 -3.61
CA ILE A 78 -2.36 2.62 -4.06
C ILE A 78 -2.64 3.51 -5.26
N GLY A 79 -3.10 2.90 -6.34
CA GLY A 79 -3.44 3.57 -7.58
C GLY A 79 -4.77 3.09 -8.11
N ASN A 80 -5.06 3.48 -9.34
CA ASN A 80 -6.27 3.07 -10.01
C ASN A 80 -5.92 2.74 -11.47
N ASN A 81 -6.42 1.62 -11.98
CA ASN A 81 -6.23 1.18 -13.37
C ASN A 81 -7.56 1.17 -14.16
N GLY A 82 -8.56 1.90 -13.67
CA GLY A 82 -9.82 2.13 -14.38
C GLY A 82 -9.64 3.00 -15.63
N LYS A 83 -10.74 3.20 -16.38
CA LYS A 83 -10.73 4.02 -17.61
C LYS A 83 -10.71 5.52 -17.26
N HIS A 84 -9.53 6.04 -16.93
CA HIS A 84 -9.29 7.37 -16.34
C HIS A 84 -9.52 8.58 -17.24
N TRP A 85 -9.57 8.40 -18.55
CA TRP A 85 -9.82 9.50 -19.49
C TRP A 85 -11.23 10.12 -19.35
N ARG A 86 -12.06 9.61 -18.43
CA ARG A 86 -13.40 10.10 -18.09
C ARG A 86 -13.50 10.72 -16.69
N LEU A 87 -12.41 10.77 -15.92
CA LEU A 87 -12.40 11.47 -14.63
C LEU A 87 -12.37 12.99 -14.85
N VAL A 88 -13.51 13.53 -15.27
CA VAL A 88 -13.78 14.96 -15.15
C VAL A 88 -13.74 15.26 -13.66
N HIS A 89 -12.90 16.21 -13.24
CA HIS A 89 -12.96 16.77 -11.89
C HIS A 89 -14.33 17.45 -11.76
N LEU A 90 -15.33 16.70 -11.29
CA LEU A 90 -16.72 17.16 -11.20
C LEU A 90 -16.87 18.33 -10.23
N GLU A 91 -15.93 18.47 -9.30
CA GLU A 91 -15.80 19.66 -8.44
C GLU A 91 -15.52 20.91 -9.26
N ASN A 92 -14.54 20.87 -10.18
CA ASN A 92 -14.15 22.06 -10.95
C ASN A 92 -15.14 22.36 -12.10
N ASN A 93 -15.65 21.31 -12.75
CA ASN A 93 -16.36 21.45 -14.03
C ASN A 93 -17.87 21.14 -13.97
N GLY A 94 -18.39 20.62 -12.86
CA GLY A 94 -19.75 20.11 -12.79
C GLY A 94 -19.97 18.89 -13.71
N PHE A 95 -21.20 18.38 -13.76
CA PHE A 95 -21.63 17.34 -14.70
C PHE A 95 -23.01 17.64 -15.28
N VAL A 96 -23.29 17.11 -16.48
CA VAL A 96 -24.63 17.16 -17.08
C VAL A 96 -25.30 15.80 -16.92
N ARG A 97 -26.51 15.77 -16.35
CA ARG A 97 -27.36 14.57 -16.27
C ARG A 97 -28.75 14.93 -16.77
N ASN A 98 -29.26 14.17 -17.73
CA ASN A 98 -30.60 14.37 -18.31
C ASN A 98 -30.83 15.82 -18.80
N GLY A 99 -29.83 16.41 -19.47
CA GLY A 99 -29.90 17.78 -19.99
C GLY A 99 -29.81 18.89 -18.94
N LYS A 100 -29.60 18.55 -17.65
CA LYS A 100 -29.43 19.52 -16.57
C LYS A 100 -27.99 19.52 -16.07
N SER A 101 -27.42 20.71 -15.92
CA SER A 101 -26.07 20.89 -15.37
C SER A 101 -26.12 20.97 -13.85
N TYR A 102 -25.26 20.19 -13.20
CA TYR A 102 -25.10 20.13 -11.75
C TYR A 102 -23.68 20.52 -11.39
N ARG A 103 -23.53 21.41 -10.40
CA ARG A 103 -22.24 21.80 -9.83
C ARG A 103 -22.26 21.41 -8.36
N TYR A 104 -21.31 20.60 -7.92
CA TYR A 104 -21.18 20.31 -6.49
C TYR A 104 -20.71 21.57 -5.77
N LYS A 105 -21.28 21.87 -4.59
CA LYS A 105 -20.63 22.79 -3.66
C LYS A 105 -19.35 22.10 -3.22
N SER A 106 -18.22 22.77 -3.37
CA SER A 106 -16.93 22.21 -2.99
C SER A 106 -16.98 21.72 -1.53
N PHE A 107 -16.43 20.54 -1.27
CA PHE A 107 -16.30 20.03 0.09
C PHE A 107 -15.06 20.68 0.71
N GLY A 108 -15.28 21.59 1.66
CA GLY A 108 -14.28 22.01 2.64
C GLY A 108 -14.27 21.07 3.82
#